data_AF-A0A3B9KML8-F1
#
_entry.id   AF-A0A3B9KML8-F1
#
_cell.length_a   1.000
_cell.length_b   1.000
_cell.length_c   1.000
_cell.angle_alpha   90.00
_cell.angle_beta   90.00
_cell.angle_gamma   90.00
#
_symmetry.space_group_name_H-M   'P 1'
#
loop_
_entity.id
_entity.type
_entity.pdbx_description
1 polymer ?
#
loop_
_entity_poly.entity_id
_entity_poly.type
_entity_poly.pdbx_seq_one_letter_code
_entity_poly.pdbx_strand_id
1 'polypeptide(L)'
;MSEETKIPIGKLLRADNHQFVAGCRVKELETPALGALCKVKLEDGSEIFGLITNIQINDDGLVKQLVSGLSIPSEYTADNRYNRNLPVEIYVLAVGFQRAGRLYHRL
;
A
#
# COMPACT_ATOMS: atom_id res chain seq x y z
N MET A 1 -8.99 -13.56 24.87
CA MET A 1 -9.20 -12.36 24.03
C MET A 1 -7.94 -12.17 23.22
N SER A 2 -7.90 -12.72 22.01
CA SER A 2 -6.70 -12.68 21.17
C SER A 2 -6.44 -11.23 20.75
N GLU A 3 -5.28 -10.69 21.08
CA GLU A 3 -4.82 -9.42 20.53
C GLU A 3 -4.67 -9.58 19.02
N GLU A 4 -5.59 -9.00 18.27
CA GLU A 4 -5.49 -8.93 16.82
C GLU A 4 -4.36 -7.96 16.47
N THR A 5 -3.18 -8.49 16.14
CA THR A 5 -2.03 -7.71 15.70
C THR A 5 -2.39 -6.97 14.41
N LYS A 6 -2.73 -5.69 14.54
CA LYS A 6 -3.03 -4.82 13.40
C LYS A 6 -1.72 -4.35 12.80
N ILE A 7 -1.36 -4.92 11.67
CA ILE A 7 -0.22 -4.46 10.88
C ILE A 7 -0.67 -3.21 10.09
N PRO A 8 -0.10 -2.02 10.36
CA PRO A 8 -0.45 -0.82 9.61
C PRO A 8 0.10 -0.93 8.18
N ILE A 9 -0.80 -0.97 7.19
CA ILE A 9 -0.41 -1.12 5.77
C ILE A 9 -0.01 0.22 5.15
N GLY A 10 -0.52 1.34 5.65
CA GLY A 10 -0.21 2.68 5.13
C GLY A 10 -1.28 3.73 5.44
N LYS A 11 -1.18 4.89 4.77
CA LYS A 11 -2.15 5.98 4.82
C LYS A 11 -3.03 5.98 3.57
N LEU A 12 -4.31 6.31 3.71
CA LEU A 12 -5.22 6.44 2.58
C LEU A 12 -4.81 7.61 1.68
N LEU A 13 -4.53 7.35 0.39
CA LEU A 13 -4.22 8.37 -0.61
C LEU A 13 -5.45 8.77 -1.41
N ARG A 14 -6.25 7.78 -1.81
CA ARG A 14 -7.46 7.96 -2.62
C ARG A 14 -8.48 6.90 -2.27
N ALA A 15 -9.76 7.23 -2.34
CA ALA A 15 -10.85 6.27 -2.17
C ALA A 15 -11.97 6.53 -3.17
N ASP A 16 -12.62 5.46 -3.58
CA ASP A 16 -13.84 5.38 -4.36
C ASP A 16 -14.78 4.37 -3.68
N ASN A 17 -16.03 4.26 -4.14
CA ASN A 17 -17.01 3.32 -3.60
C ASN A 17 -16.63 1.86 -3.83
N HIS A 18 -15.83 1.57 -4.86
CA HIS A 18 -15.40 0.21 -5.19
C HIS A 18 -13.97 -0.11 -4.80
N GLN A 19 -13.10 0.89 -4.61
CA GLN A 19 -11.68 0.66 -4.37
C GLN A 19 -11.04 1.80 -3.60
N PHE A 20 -9.90 1.53 -2.97
CA PHE A 20 -9.08 2.55 -2.36
C PHE A 20 -7.59 2.29 -2.56
N VAL A 21 -6.80 3.35 -2.50
CA VAL A 21 -5.34 3.32 -2.65
C VAL A 21 -4.72 3.74 -1.33
N ALA A 22 -3.89 2.87 -0.77
CA ALA A 22 -3.07 3.14 0.39
C ALA A 22 -1.62 3.44 -0.03
N GLY A 23 -1.04 4.46 0.58
CA GLY A 23 0.34 4.88 0.37
C GLY A 23 1.19 4.58 1.60
N CYS A 24 2.34 3.97 1.40
CA CYS A 24 3.31 3.69 2.47
C CYS A 24 4.74 3.83 1.95
N ARG A 25 5.68 4.02 2.88
CA ARG A 25 7.11 3.99 2.56
C ARG A 25 7.60 2.54 2.57
N VAL A 26 8.52 2.20 1.66
CA VAL A 26 9.11 0.85 1.57
C VAL A 26 9.68 0.35 2.90
N LYS A 27 10.25 1.26 3.73
CA LYS A 27 10.82 0.90 5.04
C LYS A 27 9.78 0.54 6.11
N GLU A 28 8.55 1.00 5.93
CA GLU A 28 7.43 0.77 6.88
C GLU A 28 6.55 -0.41 6.45
N LEU A 29 6.93 -1.09 5.37
CA LEU A 29 6.13 -2.13 4.75
C LEU A 29 6.41 -3.51 5.38
N GLU A 30 5.67 -3.86 6.43
CA GLU A 30 5.46 -5.28 6.75
C GLU A 30 4.66 -5.89 5.59
N THR A 31 5.30 -6.79 4.85
CA THR A 31 5.05 -7.06 3.43
C THR A 31 3.59 -7.44 3.14
N PRO A 32 2.75 -6.53 2.60
CA PRO A 32 1.40 -6.87 2.20
C PRO A 32 1.50 -7.82 1.00
N ALA A 33 0.87 -8.97 1.12
CA ALA A 33 0.79 -9.92 0.02
C ALA A 33 -0.35 -9.52 -0.92
N LEU A 34 -0.16 -9.79 -2.21
CA LEU A 34 -1.26 -9.78 -3.16
C LEU A 34 -2.35 -10.74 -2.67
N GLY A 35 -3.62 -10.31 -2.69
CA GLY A 35 -4.74 -11.10 -2.18
C GLY A 35 -4.88 -11.11 -0.65
N ALA A 36 -4.08 -10.32 0.08
CA ALA A 36 -4.31 -10.14 1.52
C ALA A 36 -5.61 -9.38 1.77
N LEU A 37 -6.33 -9.78 2.83
CA LEU A 37 -7.49 -9.06 3.33
C LEU A 37 -7.02 -7.92 4.22
N CYS A 38 -7.54 -6.72 4.01
CA CYS A 38 -7.32 -5.58 4.88
C CYS A 38 -8.63 -4.94 5.31
N LYS A 39 -8.56 -4.14 6.37
CA LYS A 39 -9.69 -3.37 6.86
C LYS A 39 -9.32 -1.93 7.12
N VAL A 40 -10.24 -1.02 6.83
CA VAL A 40 -10.11 0.41 7.09
C VAL A 40 -11.21 0.82 8.04
N LYS A 41 -10.84 1.45 9.15
CA LYS A 41 -11.80 2.04 10.10
C LYS A 41 -12.07 3.47 9.69
N LEU A 42 -13.35 3.81 9.53
CA LEU A 42 -13.81 5.17 9.29
C LEU A 42 -14.12 5.88 10.62
N GLU A 43 -14.18 7.20 10.59
CA GLU A 43 -14.46 8.04 11.77
C GLU A 43 -15.86 7.82 12.34
N ASP A 44 -16.82 7.40 11.50
CA ASP A 44 -18.19 7.07 11.90
C ASP A 44 -18.32 5.70 12.60
N GLY A 45 -17.20 4.99 12.80
CA GLY A 45 -17.16 3.66 13.39
C GLY A 45 -17.49 2.53 12.40
N SER A 46 -17.72 2.83 11.13
CA SER A 46 -17.85 1.82 10.09
C SER A 46 -16.48 1.22 9.74
N GLU A 47 -16.47 -0.05 9.33
CA GLU A 47 -15.26 -0.75 8.91
C GLU A 47 -15.42 -1.22 7.46
N ILE A 48 -14.54 -0.82 6.56
CA ILE A 48 -14.53 -1.32 5.18
C ILE A 48 -13.57 -2.49 5.11
N PHE A 49 -13.99 -3.58 4.49
CA PHE A 49 -13.14 -4.72 4.16
C PHE A 49 -12.72 -4.66 2.71
N GLY A 50 -11.44 -4.94 2.47
CA GLY A 50 -10.88 -4.91 1.13
C GLY A 50 -9.90 -6.03 0.87
N LEU A 51 -9.68 -6.30 -0.42
CA LEU A 51 -8.71 -7.26 -0.93
C LEU A 51 -7.62 -6.51 -1.70
N ILE A 52 -6.36 -6.75 -1.35
CA ILE A 52 -5.24 -6.16 -2.09
C ILE A 52 -5.19 -6.79 -3.49
N THR A 53 -5.39 -5.97 -4.52
CA THR A 53 -5.44 -6.41 -5.92
C THR A 53 -4.21 -6.02 -6.72
N ASN A 54 -3.49 -4.97 -6.29
CA ASN A 54 -2.26 -4.55 -6.94
C ASN A 54 -1.37 -3.78 -5.96
N ILE A 55 -0.06 -3.93 -6.09
CA ILE A 55 0.95 -3.19 -5.33
C ILE A 55 1.92 -2.60 -6.34
N GLN A 56 2.01 -1.28 -6.38
CA GLN A 56 2.85 -0.53 -7.31
C GLN A 56 3.92 0.22 -6.53
N ILE A 57 5.15 0.15 -7.01
CA ILE A 57 6.27 0.91 -6.45
C ILE A 57 6.64 1.94 -7.51
N ASN A 58 6.36 3.22 -7.23
CA ASN A 58 6.59 4.29 -8.20
C ASN A 58 8.03 4.78 -8.09
N ASP A 59 8.87 4.47 -9.08
CA ASP A 59 10.23 5.01 -9.16
C ASP A 59 10.24 6.47 -9.64
N ASP A 60 10.96 7.35 -8.93
CA ASP A 60 11.31 8.67 -9.45
C ASP A 60 12.07 8.49 -10.78
N GLY A 61 11.63 9.16 -11.85
CA GLY A 61 12.01 8.90 -13.26
C GLY A 61 13.51 8.92 -13.63
N LEU A 62 14.42 9.12 -12.68
CA LEU A 62 15.87 9.12 -12.86
C LEU A 62 16.46 7.71 -13.06
N VAL A 63 15.77 6.66 -12.60
CA VAL A 63 16.28 5.28 -12.65
C VAL A 63 16.34 4.74 -14.08
N LYS A 64 15.39 5.13 -14.94
CA LYS A 64 15.35 4.69 -16.34
C LYS A 64 16.56 5.18 -17.16
N GLN A 65 17.19 6.29 -16.77
CA GLN A 65 18.42 6.75 -17.43
C GLN A 65 19.67 5.98 -16.99
N LEU A 66 19.69 5.42 -15.77
CA LEU A 66 20.78 4.57 -15.28
C LEU A 66 20.83 3.18 -15.95
N VAL A 67 19.66 2.61 -16.30
CA VAL A 67 19.59 1.29 -16.97
C VAL A 67 19.93 1.37 -18.47
N SER A 68 19.98 2.58 -19.04
CA SER A 68 20.24 2.81 -20.48
C SER A 68 21.73 2.79 -20.87
N GLY A 69 22.62 2.28 -20.01
CA GLY A 69 23.97 1.86 -20.43
C GLY A 69 25.03 2.96 -20.58
N LEU A 70 24.91 4.09 -19.87
CA LEU A 70 26.03 5.00 -19.68
C LEU A 70 26.69 4.67 -18.34
N SER A 71 27.93 4.15 -18.38
CA SER A 71 28.76 3.87 -17.20
C SER A 71 28.84 5.10 -16.30
N ILE A 72 28.24 5.03 -15.10
CA ILE A 72 28.37 6.06 -14.06
C ILE A 72 29.29 5.53 -12.94
N PRO A 73 30.23 6.35 -12.43
CA PRO A 73 31.24 5.95 -11.45
C PRO A 73 30.66 5.33 -10.18
N SER A 74 31.41 4.39 -9.62
CA SER A 74 31.13 3.55 -8.44
C SER A 74 31.09 4.29 -7.10
N GLU A 75 30.63 5.54 -7.05
CA GLU A 75 30.42 6.31 -5.81
C GLU A 75 28.93 6.61 -5.53
N TYR A 76 28.03 6.47 -6.52
CA TYR A 76 26.60 6.78 -6.37
C TYR A 76 25.67 5.58 -6.16
N THR A 77 26.24 4.37 -6.02
CA THR A 77 25.45 3.12 -5.95
C THR A 77 24.98 2.78 -4.53
N ALA A 78 25.65 3.30 -3.50
CA ALA A 78 25.31 3.02 -2.11
C ALA A 78 24.16 3.91 -1.58
N ASP A 79 24.13 5.19 -1.93
CA ASP A 79 23.19 6.14 -1.34
C ASP A 79 21.76 5.99 -1.90
N ASN A 80 21.66 5.71 -3.21
CA ASN A 80 20.39 5.46 -3.89
C ASN A 80 19.70 4.14 -3.48
N ARG A 81 20.44 3.19 -2.89
CA ARG A 81 19.92 1.90 -2.43
C ARG A 81 19.44 1.95 -0.97
N TYR A 82 20.00 2.84 -0.15
CA TYR A 82 19.68 2.94 1.28
C TYR A 82 18.68 4.05 1.65
N ASN A 83 18.50 5.08 0.78
CA ASN A 83 17.69 6.26 1.12
C ASN A 83 16.49 6.54 0.20
N ARG A 84 16.13 5.62 -0.73
CA ARG A 84 14.91 5.81 -1.54
C ARG A 84 13.67 5.77 -0.67
N ASN A 85 13.07 6.95 -0.51
CA ASN A 85 11.77 7.20 0.08
C ASN A 85 10.66 6.87 -0.95
N LEU A 86 10.80 5.74 -1.64
CA LEU A 86 9.97 5.42 -2.80
C LEU A 86 8.52 5.22 -2.35
N PRO A 87 7.56 5.97 -2.91
CA PRO A 87 6.16 5.81 -2.56
C PRO A 87 5.65 4.48 -3.13
N VAL A 88 5.12 3.63 -2.24
CA VAL A 88 4.40 2.41 -2.62
C VAL A 88 2.92 2.71 -2.59
N GLU A 89 2.23 2.39 -3.68
CA GLU A 89 0.78 2.48 -3.81
C GLU A 89 0.17 1.08 -3.80
N ILE A 90 -0.74 0.85 -2.87
CA ILE A 90 -1.43 -0.41 -2.67
C ILE A 90 -2.89 -0.20 -3.06
N TYR A 91 -3.30 -0.87 -4.13
CA TYR A 91 -4.66 -0.83 -4.65
C TYR A 91 -5.47 -1.93 -4.00
N VAL A 92 -6.57 -1.54 -3.37
CA VAL A 92 -7.46 -2.43 -2.64
C VAL A 92 -8.85 -2.34 -3.22
N LEU A 93 -9.42 -3.48 -3.58
CA LEU A 93 -10.82 -3.60 -3.96
C LEU A 93 -11.68 -3.73 -2.71
N ALA A 94 -12.70 -2.89 -2.56
CA ALA A 94 -13.65 -3.00 -1.47
C ALA A 94 -14.61 -4.18 -1.73
N VAL A 95 -14.65 -5.14 -0.81
CA VAL A 95 -15.49 -6.36 -0.92
C VAL A 95 -16.71 -6.31 0.01
N GLY A 96 -16.69 -5.41 0.99
CA GLY A 96 -17.79 -5.23 1.91
C GLY A 96 -17.50 -4.17 2.97
N PHE A 97 -18.47 -3.92 3.82
CA PHE A 97 -18.33 -3.01 4.95
C PHE A 97 -19.19 -3.48 6.12
N GLN A 98 -18.80 -3.12 7.33
CA GLN A 98 -19.55 -3.29 8.55
C GLN A 98 -20.02 -1.92 9.04
N ARG A 99 -21.31 -1.83 9.37
CA ARG A 99 -21.93 -0.64 9.98
C ARG A 99 -22.91 -1.07 11.06
N ALA A 100 -22.80 -0.45 12.24
CA ALA A 100 -23.66 -0.74 13.39
C ALA A 100 -23.71 -2.25 13.75
N GLY A 101 -22.56 -2.93 13.68
CA GLY A 101 -22.46 -4.37 13.98
C GLY A 101 -23.04 -5.31 12.92
N ARG A 102 -23.54 -4.78 11.79
CA ARG A 102 -24.00 -5.58 10.65
C ARG A 102 -22.96 -5.54 9.53
N LEU A 103 -22.64 -6.72 9.01
CA LEU A 103 -21.71 -6.90 7.91
C LEU A 103 -22.49 -6.95 6.58
N TYR A 104 -22.08 -6.14 5.62
CA TYR A 104 -22.65 -6.04 4.28
C TYR A 104 -21.56 -6.45 3.29
N HIS A 105 -21.84 -7.47 2.48
CA HIS A 105 -20.96 -7.89 1.38
C HIS A 105 -21.61 -7.47 0.05
N ARG A 106 -20.80 -6.94 -0.88
CA ARG A 106 -21.23 -6.76 -2.27
C ARG A 106 -20.37 -7.70 -3.10
N LEU A 107 -20.97 -8.83 -3.50
CA LEU A 107 -20.47 -9.73 -4.54
C LEU A 107 -21.09 -9.32 -5.85
#